data_AF-A0A1V2H1N0-F1
#
_entry.id   AF-A0A1V2H1N0-F1
#
_cell.length_a   1.000
_cell.length_b   1.000
_cell.length_c   1.000
_cell.angle_alpha   90.00
_cell.angle_beta   90.00
_cell.angle_gamma   90.00
#
_symmetry.space_group_name_H-M   'P 1'
#
loop_
_entity.id
_entity.type
_entity.pdbx_description
1 polymer ?
#
loop_
_entity_poly.entity_id
_entity_poly.type
_entity_poly.pdbx_seq_one_letter_code
_entity_poly.pdbx_strand_id
1 'polypeptide(L)' 'MASALRCTLPSSDKRRPVGEVDQGALMLMLTYVEAECLRLGAADSAHHAAMAAALLPGPVTRPGGSRAKLS' A
#
# COMPACT_ATOMS: atom_id res chain seq x y z
N MET A 1 20.02 31.31 -6.19
CA MET A 1 18.67 31.47 -5.58
C MET A 1 17.93 30.15 -5.75
N ALA A 2 17.41 29.54 -4.69
CA ALA A 2 16.77 28.23 -4.76
C ALA A 2 15.25 28.36 -5.00
N SER A 3 14.71 27.59 -5.95
CA SER A 3 13.28 27.63 -6.29
C SER A 3 12.46 26.77 -5.33
N ALA A 4 11.65 27.40 -4.49
CA ALA A 4 10.74 26.72 -3.57
C ALA A 4 9.36 26.51 -4.22
N LEU A 5 9.28 25.60 -5.20
CA LEU A 5 8.02 25.15 -5.81
C LEU A 5 7.18 24.35 -4.80
N ARG A 6 6.48 25.06 -3.91
CA ARG A 6 5.51 24.46 -2.98
C ARG A 6 4.24 24.10 -3.76
N CYS A 7 4.08 22.82 -4.11
CA CYS A 7 2.83 22.31 -4.68
C CYS A 7 1.70 22.29 -3.63
N THR A 8 1.12 23.46 -3.34
CA THR A 8 -0.04 23.61 -2.46
C THR A 8 -1.32 23.19 -3.20
N LEU A 9 -1.51 21.88 -3.35
CA LEU A 9 -2.78 21.32 -3.81
C LEU A 9 -3.86 21.48 -2.72
N PRO A 10 -5.04 22.06 -3.02
CA PRO A 10 -6.12 22.20 -2.05
C PRO A 10 -6.76 20.83 -1.80
N SER A 11 -6.34 20.14 -0.73
CA SER A 11 -6.80 18.80 -0.37
C SER A 11 -8.21 18.80 0.24
N SER A 12 -9.21 19.12 -0.58
CA SER A 12 -10.63 18.93 -0.28
C SER A 12 -11.05 17.48 -0.55
N ASP A 13 -10.26 16.50 -0.09
CA ASP A 13 -10.60 15.09 -0.24
C ASP A 13 -11.79 14.75 0.67
N LYS A 14 -12.93 14.47 0.03
CA LYS A 14 -14.03 13.71 0.65
C LYS A 14 -13.58 12.28 0.82
N ARG A 15 -12.72 12.07 1.84
CA ARG A 15 -12.11 10.81 2.23
C ARG A 15 -13.16 9.70 2.14
N ARG A 16 -13.11 8.93 1.05
CA ARG A 16 -14.09 7.86 0.81
C ARG A 16 -14.03 6.91 2.01
N PRO A 17 -15.14 6.27 2.43
CA PRO A 17 -15.02 5.12 3.30
C PRO A 17 -14.15 4.11 2.56
N VAL A 18 -12.91 3.94 3.03
CA VAL A 18 -11.95 3.03 2.43
C VAL A 18 -12.47 1.64 2.77
N GLY A 19 -13.17 1.01 1.82
CA GLY A 19 -13.63 -0.37 1.95
C GLY A 19 -12.45 -1.27 2.31
N GLU A 20 -12.70 -2.33 3.10
CA GLU A 20 -11.65 -3.14 3.74
C GLU A 20 -10.46 -3.36 2.80
N VAL A 21 -9.33 -2.72 3.12
CA VAL A 21 -8.14 -2.77 2.27
C VAL A 21 -7.62 -4.19 2.29
N ASP A 22 -7.61 -4.85 1.14
CA ASP A 22 -7.03 -6.17 0.98
C ASP A 22 -5.52 -6.08 1.26
N GLN A 23 -5.14 -6.53 2.46
CA GLN A 23 -3.77 -6.56 2.95
C GLN A 23 -2.90 -7.50 2.12
N GLY A 24 -3.47 -8.57 1.55
CA GLY A 24 -2.78 -9.47 0.65
C GLY A 24 -2.46 -8.81 -0.69
N ALA A 25 -3.44 -8.12 -1.28
CA ALA A 25 -3.22 -7.35 -2.50
C ALA A 25 -2.20 -6.22 -2.28
N LEU A 26 -2.29 -5.48 -1.16
CA LEU A 26 -1.35 -4.41 -0.84
C LEU A 26 0.07 -4.94 -0.60
N MET A 27 0.21 -6.07 0.09
CA MET A 27 1.51 -6.74 0.29
C MET A 27 2.12 -7.17 -1.06
N LEU A 28 1.33 -7.79 -1.95
CA LEU A 28 1.77 -8.16 -3.29
C LEU A 28 2.25 -6.94 -4.10
N MET A 29 1.51 -5.82 -4.05
CA MET A 29 1.92 -4.58 -4.71
C MET A 29 3.24 -4.02 -4.16
N LEU A 30 3.44 -4.03 -2.84
CA LEU A 30 4.68 -3.56 -2.23
C LEU A 30 5.88 -4.45 -2.58
N THR A 31 5.73 -5.79 -2.56
CA THR A 31 6.79 -6.71 -2.99
C THR A 31 7.11 -6.60 -4.48
N TYR A 32 6.13 -6.28 -5.32
CA TYR A 32 6.37 -5.98 -6.74
C TYR A 32 7.19 -4.69 -6.89
N VAL A 33 6.81 -3.62 -6.18
CA VAL A 33 7.50 -2.32 -6.24
C VAL A 33 8.93 -2.41 -5.71
N GLU A 34 9.18 -3.17 -4.64
CA GLU A 34 10.53 -3.48 -4.17
C GLU A 34 11.38 -4.11 -5.28
N ALA A 35 10.87 -5.17 -5.92
CA ALA A 35 11.56 -5.86 -7.01
C ALA A 35 11.74 -5.00 -8.28
N GLU A 36 10.82 -4.06 -8.55
CA GLU A 36 10.95 -3.08 -9.64
C GLU A 36 12.06 -2.06 -9.32
N CYS A 37 12.03 -1.45 -8.14
CA CYS A 37 13.08 -0.55 -7.67
C CYS A 37 14.47 -1.21 -7.66
N LEU A 38 14.59 -2.49 -7.28
CA LEU A 38 15.86 -3.22 -7.37
C LEU A 38 16.34 -3.41 -8.82
N ARG A 39 15.46 -3.73 -9.78
CA ARG A 39 15.84 -3.83 -11.21
C ARG A 39 16.26 -2.47 -11.80
N LEU A 40 15.74 -1.37 -11.28
CA LEU A 40 16.08 0.00 -11.66
C LEU A 40 17.29 0.57 -10.89
N GLY A 41 17.87 -0.16 -9.95
CA GLY A 41 18.98 0.30 -9.10
C GLY A 41 18.58 1.31 -8.01
N ALA A 42 17.28 1.54 -7.80
CA ALA A 42 16.72 2.49 -6.83
C ALA A 42 16.65 1.88 -5.42
N ALA A 43 17.83 1.57 -4.84
CA ALA A 43 17.95 0.82 -3.58
C ALA A 43 17.18 1.44 -2.40
N ASP A 44 17.24 2.76 -2.21
CA ASP A 44 16.52 3.45 -1.12
C ASP A 44 15.00 3.30 -1.26
N SER A 45 14.48 3.34 -2.49
CA SER A 45 13.05 3.13 -2.78
C SER A 45 12.62 1.68 -2.54
N ALA A 46 13.47 0.71 -2.86
CA ALA A 46 13.24 -0.69 -2.52
C ALA A 46 13.20 -0.89 -0.99
N HIS A 47 14.14 -0.29 -0.26
CA HIS A 47 14.16 -0.32 1.21
C HIS A 47 12.88 0.30 1.82
N HIS A 48 12.41 1.44 1.29
CA HIS A 48 11.15 2.03 1.73
C HIS A 48 9.93 1.13 1.42
N ALA A 49 9.90 0.44 0.29
CA ALA A 49 8.84 -0.52 -0.04
C ALA A 49 8.84 -1.73 0.91
N ALA A 50 10.02 -2.27 1.22
CA ALA A 50 10.19 -3.35 2.19
C ALA A 50 9.75 -2.94 3.61
N MET A 51 10.12 -1.73 4.06
CA MET A 51 9.64 -1.19 5.34
C MET A 51 8.11 -1.00 5.35
N ALA A 52 7.51 -0.51 4.26
CA ALA A 52 6.06 -0.37 4.15
C ALA A 52 5.35 -1.74 4.22
N ALA A 53 5.92 -2.78 3.61
CA ALA A 53 5.39 -4.14 3.70
C ALA A 53 5.49 -4.71 5.13
N ALA A 54 6.60 -4.45 5.83
CA ALA A 54 6.80 -4.87 7.22
C ALA A 54 5.88 -4.14 8.24
N LEU A 55 5.28 -3.01 7.85
CA LEU A 55 4.28 -2.29 8.65
C LEU A 55 2.84 -2.78 8.41
N LEU A 56 2.59 -3.65 7.42
CA LEU A 56 1.29 -4.28 7.25
C LEU A 56 1.04 -5.28 8.39
N PRO A 57 -0.20 -5.36 8.94
CA PRO A 57 -0.57 -6.45 9.82
C PRO A 57 -0.31 -7.79 9.11
N GLY A 58 0.48 -8.66 9.75
CA GLY A 58 0.70 -10.02 9.27
C GLY A 58 -0.62 -10.74 9.02
N PRO A 59 -0.70 -11.63 8.01
CA PRO A 59 -1.96 -12.03 7.38
C PRO A 59 -2.99 -12.50 8.42
N VAL A 60 -4.00 -11.66 8.64
CA VAL A 60 -5.13 -11.99 9.52
C VAL A 60 -5.94 -13.08 8.82
N THR A 61 -5.65 -14.33 9.17
CA THR A 61 -6.41 -15.52 8.80
C THR A 61 -7.78 -15.50 9.46
N ARG A 62 -8.62 -14.54 9.05
CA ARG A 62 -9.97 -14.30 9.56
C ARG A 62 -10.82 -15.53 9.18
N PRO A 63 -11.20 -16.41 10.12
CA PRO A 63 -11.93 -17.63 9.80
C PRO A 63 -13.42 -17.29 9.67
N GLY A 64 -13.73 -16.48 8.65
CA GLY A 64 -15.02 -15.82 8.43
C GLY A 64 -15.61 -16.20 7.09
N GLY A 65 -15.87 -17.49 6.89
CA GLY A 65 -16.49 -18.00 5.67
C GLY A 65 -17.95 -17.53 5.53
N SER A 66 -18.17 -16.36 4.93
CA SER A 66 -19.50 -15.79 4.62
C SER A 66 -20.26 -16.55 3.52
N ARG A 67 -20.25 -17.89 3.56
CA ARG A 67 -21.10 -18.78 2.76
C ARG A 67 -22.35 -19.15 3.56
N ALA A 68 -23.07 -18.13 4.03
CA ALA A 68 -24.43 -18.31 4.54
C ALA A 68 -25.30 -18.89 3.42
N LYS A 69 -26.15 -19.87 3.74
CA LYS A 69 -26.83 -20.72 2.76
C LYS A 69 -27.80 -19.92 1.88
N LEU A 70 -27.78 -20.21 0.58
CA LEU A 70 -28.92 -20.03 -0.32
C LEU A 70 -29.68 -21.36 -0.38
N SER A 71 -30.38 -21.71 0.69
CA SER A 71 -31.22 -22.92 0.84
C SER A 71 -32.21 -22.72 1.98
#